data_AF-A0A7J9ZWN6-F1
#
_entry.id   AF-A0A7J9ZWN6-F1
#
_cell.length_a   1.000
_cell.length_b   1.000
_cell.length_c   1.000
_cell.angle_alpha   90.00
_cell.angle_beta   90.00
_cell.angle_gamma   90.00
#
_symmetry.space_group_name_H-M   'P 1'
#
loop_
_entity.id
_entity.type
_entity.pdbx_description
1 polymer ?
#
loop_
_entity_poly.entity_id
_entity_poly.type
_entity_poly.pdbx_seq_one_letter_code
_entity_poly.pdbx_strand_id
1 'polypeptide(L)'
;MFAAAGLLMCLLIAAMVSRGLTEAVTGSAGPSPAAYDHVPASPYNRNTLGIGIACAVSGLVFYGYLGLYPTFLREELGFTAAEAAFGASMGGLGAMMALPAGWLGDRLNQPRLLAFAFAATGVTSYFMYQVATSPSAQYVLSFLIGTFASGFLFTNCATAMQRAVRPEQVGRGPGCSSSRTTSPRPSPDCCSPAWSASSAGAAPVSGSSPSSPSWASPASPSSAPRPWSYRTGPGDPPSRRRVSPGRPGAAGGHASGGRKAVRLRHVRPEEPGYRRRRYGRGFRYLDVDGRPLRDPEALDRIRELVIPPAWEDVWICTRANGHLQAVGTDAAGRRQYLYHPLFRERQERAKHDHVLDVAEALPRIRAAAELHLGERGLTRNRVLATAVRLLDLGFFRIGGERYAELYETYGLTTLLREHTSCRRDEITFDYPAKHGAQQVHAVADPVTCEAVRALRRRRGGGERLLAYYRRPRWYDVTGPELNDYLREVGGLEVTAKDFRTWHATVLAAVALAVSRLAGDGGTVARRRAVTRAVREVAEYLGNTPAVARSSYINPRVIELYEEDVTVADALGELGEHAEFGVPATQGPVERAVLRMLRRAGEAG
;
A
#
# COMPACT_ATOMS: atom_id res chain seq x y z
N MET A 1 19.77 6.03 -36.31
CA MET A 1 20.76 6.61 -35.38
C MET A 1 20.24 6.69 -33.95
N PHE A 2 19.15 7.41 -33.67
CA PHE A 2 18.59 7.55 -32.30
C PHE A 2 18.18 6.24 -31.62
N ALA A 3 17.59 5.29 -32.37
CA ALA A 3 17.28 3.95 -31.84
C ALA A 3 18.55 3.17 -31.46
N ALA A 4 19.61 3.29 -32.25
CA ALA A 4 20.90 2.65 -31.97
C ALA A 4 21.61 3.30 -30.78
N ALA A 5 21.55 4.64 -30.67
CA ALA A 5 22.06 5.37 -29.51
C ALA A 5 21.27 5.04 -28.22
N GLY A 6 19.95 4.90 -28.32
CA GLY A 6 19.09 4.46 -27.21
C GLY A 6 19.38 3.03 -26.77
N LEU A 7 19.58 2.10 -27.71
CA LEU A 7 20.01 0.73 -27.42
C LEU A 7 21.39 0.68 -26.77
N LEU A 8 22.35 1.46 -27.28
CA LEU A 8 23.69 1.57 -26.71
C LEU A 8 23.64 2.12 -25.27
N MET A 9 22.85 3.17 -25.02
CA MET A 9 22.64 3.70 -23.66
C MET A 9 21.95 2.69 -22.74
N CYS A 10 20.98 1.93 -23.24
CA CYS A 10 20.34 0.85 -22.49
C CYS A 10 21.36 -0.21 -22.06
N LEU A 11 22.24 -0.62 -22.98
CA LEU A 11 23.30 -1.60 -22.72
C LEU A 11 24.35 -1.05 -21.75
N LEU A 12 24.75 0.22 -21.89
CA LEU A 12 25.69 0.89 -20.99
C LEU A 12 25.10 1.05 -19.58
N ILE A 13 23.83 1.44 -19.45
CA ILE A 13 23.14 1.53 -18.16
C ILE A 13 23.06 0.14 -17.51
N ALA A 14 22.67 -0.89 -18.27
CA ALA A 14 22.60 -2.26 -17.77
C ALA A 14 23.95 -2.84 -17.35
N ALA A 15 25.06 -2.38 -17.97
CA ALA A 15 26.41 -2.84 -17.68
C ALA A 15 27.12 -2.05 -16.57
N MET A 16 26.90 -0.72 -16.50
CA MET A 16 27.67 0.19 -15.65
C MET A 16 26.93 0.66 -14.40
N VAL A 17 25.60 0.69 -14.41
CA VAL A 17 24.83 1.13 -13.23
C VAL A 17 24.61 -0.07 -12.31
N SER A 18 25.24 -0.03 -11.14
CA SER A 18 25.06 -1.08 -10.14
C SER A 18 23.65 -1.07 -9.56
N ARG A 19 23.12 -2.25 -9.23
CA ARG A 19 21.78 -2.39 -8.63
C ARG A 19 21.64 -1.68 -7.28
N GLY A 20 22.75 -1.39 -6.60
CA GLY A 20 22.77 -0.61 -5.35
C GLY A 20 22.44 0.88 -5.50
N LEU A 21 22.47 1.44 -6.72
CA LEU A 21 22.05 2.83 -6.99
C LEU A 21 20.57 2.94 -7.38
N THR A 22 19.92 1.81 -7.74
CA THR A 22 18.51 1.74 -8.14
C THR A 22 17.61 1.16 -7.05
N GLU A 23 18.21 0.52 -6.05
CA GLU A 23 17.58 0.14 -4.79
C GLU A 23 17.77 1.30 -3.80
N ALA A 24 16.69 1.98 -3.41
CA ALA A 24 16.74 2.86 -2.25
C ALA A 24 17.09 2.00 -1.02
N VAL A 25 18.35 2.05 -0.59
CA VAL A 25 18.82 1.45 0.66
C VAL A 25 18.08 2.14 1.80
N THR A 26 16.95 1.56 2.21
CA THR A 26 16.27 1.91 3.45
C THR A 26 17.04 1.20 4.56
N GLY A 27 18.15 1.80 4.99
CA GLY A 27 19.03 1.12 5.94
C GLY A 27 20.30 1.84 6.40
N SER A 28 20.50 3.13 6.15
CA SER A 28 21.51 3.90 6.88
C SER A 28 20.81 4.67 8.00
N ALA A 29 21.19 4.42 9.26
CA ALA A 29 20.76 5.17 10.42
C ALA A 29 20.86 6.68 10.12
N GLY A 30 19.71 7.35 10.05
CA GLY A 30 19.66 8.80 9.92
C GLY A 30 20.25 9.44 11.19
N PRO A 31 20.96 10.57 11.08
CA PRO A 31 21.41 11.28 12.26
C PRO A 31 20.21 11.71 13.12
N SER A 32 20.41 11.74 14.44
CA SER A 32 19.45 12.12 15.49
C SER A 32 18.56 13.33 15.10
N PRO A 33 17.28 13.40 15.54
CA PRO A 33 16.31 14.45 15.20
C PRO A 33 16.81 15.90 15.33
N ALA A 34 17.84 16.16 16.15
CA ALA A 34 18.49 17.46 16.27
C ALA A 34 19.20 17.97 14.98
N ALA A 35 19.44 17.11 13.99
CA ALA A 35 20.24 17.44 12.81
C ALA A 35 19.52 18.35 11.79
N TYR A 36 18.19 18.47 11.83
CA TYR A 36 17.39 19.18 10.81
C TYR A 36 16.53 20.35 11.36
N ASP A 37 16.81 20.83 12.57
CA ASP A 37 16.08 21.97 13.17
C ASP A 37 16.18 23.27 12.35
N HIS A 38 17.22 23.39 11.52
CA HIS A 38 17.40 24.50 10.59
C HIS A 38 16.51 24.41 9.33
N VAL A 39 15.85 23.27 9.07
CA VAL A 39 14.93 23.08 7.94
C VAL A 39 13.47 23.15 8.43
N PRO A 40 12.64 24.06 7.86
CA PRO A 40 11.25 24.23 8.29
C PRO A 40 10.46 22.93 8.24
N ALA A 41 9.60 22.70 9.24
CA ALA A 41 8.76 21.49 9.34
C ALA A 41 7.70 21.39 8.24
N SER A 42 7.33 22.53 7.64
CA SER A 42 6.46 22.60 6.48
C SER A 42 7.29 22.57 5.19
N PRO A 43 6.91 21.77 4.18
CA PRO A 43 7.53 21.82 2.86
C PRO A 43 7.22 23.13 2.13
N TYR A 44 6.27 23.93 2.65
CA TYR A 44 5.89 25.24 2.14
C TYR A 44 6.66 26.33 2.90
N ASN A 45 7.91 26.56 2.50
CA ASN A 45 8.75 27.64 3.02
C ASN A 45 9.22 28.58 1.89
N ARG A 46 9.73 29.77 2.25
CA ARG A 46 10.14 30.80 1.27
C ARG A 46 11.17 30.29 0.26
N ASN A 47 12.09 29.43 0.70
CA ASN A 47 13.13 28.85 -0.15
C ASN A 47 12.52 27.87 -1.17
N THR A 48 11.61 27.00 -0.73
CA THR A 48 10.93 26.03 -1.60
C THR A 48 10.01 26.74 -2.61
N LEU A 49 9.33 27.81 -2.19
CA LEU A 49 8.54 28.65 -3.11
C LEU A 49 9.43 29.37 -4.14
N GLY A 50 10.53 29.97 -3.69
CA GLY A 50 11.49 30.65 -4.58
C GLY A 50 12.12 29.70 -5.60
N ILE A 51 12.53 28.50 -5.16
CA ILE A 51 13.06 27.45 -6.05
C ILE A 51 11.97 26.91 -6.97
N GLY A 52 10.72 26.79 -6.49
CA GLY A 52 9.58 26.38 -7.31
C GLY A 52 9.26 27.37 -8.44
N ILE A 53 9.30 28.67 -8.15
CA ILE A 53 9.14 29.73 -9.16
C ILE A 53 10.30 29.68 -10.15
N ALA A 54 11.55 29.52 -9.67
CA ALA A 54 12.71 29.36 -10.54
C ALA A 54 12.58 28.13 -11.46
N CYS A 55 12.07 26.99 -10.96
CA CYS A 55 11.79 25.82 -11.78
C CYS A 55 10.77 26.11 -12.87
N ALA A 56 9.67 26.78 -12.52
CA ALA A 56 8.60 27.11 -13.47
C ALA A 56 9.10 28.05 -14.59
N VAL A 57 9.86 29.09 -14.22
CA VAL A 57 10.47 30.03 -15.17
C VAL A 57 11.49 29.32 -16.06
N SER A 58 12.38 28.50 -15.48
CA SER A 58 13.36 27.72 -16.24
C SER A 58 12.69 26.75 -17.20
N GLY A 59 11.60 26.10 -16.77
CA GLY A 59 10.82 25.19 -17.61
C GLY A 59 10.20 25.92 -18.80
N LEU A 60 9.58 27.08 -18.56
CA LEU A 60 8.99 27.90 -19.62
C LEU A 60 10.04 28.31 -20.67
N VAL A 61 11.21 28.78 -20.23
CA VAL A 61 12.32 29.19 -21.12
C VAL A 61 12.83 28.00 -21.93
N PHE A 62 13.03 26.84 -21.30
CA PHE A 62 13.58 25.67 -21.98
C PHE A 62 12.59 25.03 -22.98
N TYR A 63 11.32 24.90 -22.61
CA TYR A 63 10.29 24.40 -23.54
C TYR A 63 10.00 25.38 -24.67
N GLY A 64 10.05 26.69 -24.39
CA GLY A 64 9.99 27.72 -25.43
C GLY A 64 11.13 27.58 -26.44
N TYR A 65 12.36 27.37 -25.96
CA TYR A 65 13.50 27.07 -26.82
C TYR A 65 13.29 25.79 -27.65
N LEU A 66 12.92 24.65 -27.03
CA LEU A 66 12.73 23.39 -27.77
C LEU A 66 11.66 23.48 -28.86
N GLY A 67 10.59 24.23 -28.60
CA GLY A 67 9.48 24.38 -29.55
C GLY A 67 9.74 25.40 -30.66
N LEU A 68 10.39 26.53 -30.34
CA LEU A 68 10.50 27.67 -31.26
C LEU A 68 11.85 27.78 -31.96
N TYR A 69 12.92 27.22 -31.39
CA TYR A 69 14.27 27.35 -31.95
C TYR A 69 14.43 26.72 -33.34
N PRO A 70 13.93 25.51 -33.63
CA PRO A 70 14.02 24.94 -34.97
C PRO A 70 13.24 25.77 -36.01
N THR A 71 12.13 26.37 -35.61
CA THR A 71 11.33 27.28 -36.45
C THR A 71 12.10 28.57 -36.72
N PHE A 72 12.68 29.19 -35.69
CA PHE A 72 13.54 30.38 -35.83
C PHE A 72 14.70 30.14 -36.79
N LEU A 73 15.41 29.02 -36.68
CA LEU A 73 16.52 28.69 -37.59
C LEU A 73 16.05 28.61 -39.05
N ARG A 74 14.84 28.09 -39.30
CA ARG A 74 14.32 27.88 -40.65
C ARG A 74 13.65 29.10 -41.26
N GLU A 75 12.82 29.79 -40.48
CA GLU A 75 11.96 30.88 -40.96
C GLU A 75 12.67 32.24 -40.94
N GLU A 76 13.51 32.50 -39.93
CA GLU A 76 14.20 33.79 -39.78
C GLU A 76 15.62 33.76 -40.34
N LEU A 77 16.38 32.68 -40.06
CA LEU A 77 17.77 32.55 -40.52
C LEU A 77 17.92 31.77 -41.84
N GLY A 78 16.83 31.19 -42.36
CA GLY A 78 16.82 30.51 -43.66
C GLY A 78 17.61 29.19 -43.70
N PHE A 79 17.88 28.55 -42.56
CA PHE A 79 18.67 27.32 -42.51
C PHE A 79 17.91 26.15 -43.15
N THR A 80 18.67 25.22 -43.74
CA THR A 80 18.09 23.97 -44.23
C THR A 80 17.53 23.13 -43.08
N ALA A 81 16.62 22.20 -43.39
CA ALA A 81 16.07 21.29 -42.38
C ALA A 81 17.16 20.45 -41.67
N ALA A 82 18.24 20.11 -42.38
CA ALA A 82 19.37 19.37 -41.83
C ALA A 82 20.19 20.22 -40.84
N GLU A 83 20.48 21.48 -41.18
CA GLU A 83 21.19 22.42 -40.31
C GLU A 83 20.38 22.79 -39.07
N ALA A 84 19.06 23.02 -39.23
CA ALA A 84 18.17 23.28 -38.11
C ALA A 84 18.07 22.07 -37.17
N ALA A 85 17.98 20.85 -37.71
CA ALA A 85 17.97 19.62 -36.91
C ALA A 85 19.31 19.39 -36.18
N PHE A 86 20.43 19.69 -36.84
CA PHE A 86 21.75 19.61 -36.22
C PHE A 86 21.90 20.65 -35.10
N GLY A 87 21.49 21.91 -35.35
CA GLY A 87 21.49 22.97 -34.36
C GLY A 87 20.63 22.63 -33.14
N ALA A 88 19.42 22.10 -33.32
CA ALA A 88 18.59 21.64 -32.21
C ALA A 88 19.23 20.48 -31.42
N SER A 89 19.92 19.56 -32.11
CA SER A 89 20.62 18.43 -31.47
C SER A 89 21.78 18.88 -30.59
N MET A 90 22.44 20.00 -30.91
CA MET A 90 23.51 20.58 -30.08
C MET A 90 22.98 21.04 -28.71
N GLY A 91 21.73 21.51 -28.61
CA GLY A 91 21.08 21.80 -27.33
C GLY A 91 20.86 20.53 -26.50
N GLY A 92 20.47 19.43 -27.13
CA GLY A 92 20.42 18.12 -26.49
C GLY A 92 21.78 17.63 -25.99
N LEU A 93 22.84 17.86 -26.77
CA LEU A 93 24.22 17.53 -26.37
C LEU A 93 24.67 18.38 -25.18
N GLY A 94 24.36 19.68 -25.19
CA GLY A 94 24.64 20.58 -24.05
C GLY A 94 23.92 20.14 -22.77
N ALA A 95 22.71 19.61 -22.87
CA ALA A 95 21.97 19.09 -21.72
C ALA A 95 22.68 17.92 -21.01
N MET A 96 23.56 17.19 -21.70
CA MET A 96 24.38 16.13 -21.08
C MET A 96 25.38 16.66 -20.03
N MET A 97 25.62 17.97 -20.01
CA MET A 97 26.39 18.64 -18.96
C MET A 97 25.69 18.64 -17.59
N ALA A 98 24.47 18.08 -17.49
CA ALA A 98 23.76 17.84 -16.24
C ALA A 98 24.59 17.06 -15.20
N LEU A 99 25.38 16.06 -15.63
CA LEU A 99 26.20 15.24 -14.72
C LEU A 99 27.30 16.07 -14.03
N PRO A 100 28.21 16.75 -14.74
CA PRO A 100 29.20 17.62 -14.10
C PRO A 100 28.56 18.83 -13.41
N ALA A 101 27.44 19.36 -13.93
CA ALA A 101 26.72 20.47 -13.30
C ALA A 101 26.13 20.09 -11.94
N GLY A 102 25.58 18.89 -11.80
CA GLY A 102 25.09 18.36 -10.53
C GLY A 102 26.22 18.17 -9.52
N TRP A 103 27.34 17.60 -9.96
CA TRP A 103 28.55 17.47 -9.13
C TRP A 103 29.08 18.83 -8.65
N LEU A 104 29.04 19.85 -9.51
CA LEU A 104 29.48 21.21 -9.15
C LEU A 104 28.50 21.89 -8.17
N GLY A 105 27.20 21.62 -8.30
CA GLY A 105 26.16 22.09 -7.39
C GLY A 105 26.24 21.53 -5.97
N ASP A 106 26.99 20.44 -5.77
CA ASP A 106 27.28 19.91 -4.45
C ASP A 106 28.45 20.62 -3.75
N ARG A 107 29.29 21.33 -4.51
CA ARG A 107 30.51 22.00 -4.01
C ARG A 107 30.41 23.52 -3.96
N LEU A 108 29.51 24.12 -4.75
CA LEU A 108 29.32 25.56 -4.83
C LEU A 108 28.05 26.02 -4.09
N ASN A 109 28.03 27.30 -3.72
CA ASN A 109 26.85 27.92 -3.11
C ASN A 109 25.69 27.92 -4.12
N GLN A 110 24.66 27.11 -3.83
CA GLN A 110 23.59 26.77 -4.77
C GLN A 110 22.76 27.99 -5.25
N PRO A 111 22.37 28.94 -4.39
CA PRO A 111 21.81 30.23 -4.83
C PRO A 111 22.68 30.99 -5.84
N ARG A 112 24.00 31.06 -5.63
CA ARG A 112 24.92 31.76 -6.54
C ARG A 112 25.06 31.01 -7.87
N LEU A 113 25.08 29.69 -7.82
CA LEU A 113 25.13 28.84 -9.01
C LEU A 113 23.88 28.99 -9.87
N LEU A 114 22.69 28.98 -9.25
CA LEU A 114 21.42 29.19 -9.96
C LEU A 114 21.35 30.60 -10.55
N ALA A 115 21.75 31.64 -9.80
CA ALA A 115 21.80 33.00 -10.30
C ALA A 115 22.74 33.14 -11.52
N PHE A 116 23.93 32.54 -11.47
CA PHE A 116 24.84 32.49 -12.60
C PHE A 116 24.24 31.77 -13.81
N ALA A 117 23.61 30.61 -13.61
CA ALA A 117 23.02 29.84 -14.69
C ALA A 117 21.83 30.56 -15.36
N PHE A 118 21.01 31.29 -14.60
CA PHE A 118 19.97 32.16 -15.18
C PHE A 118 20.56 33.32 -15.97
N ALA A 119 21.60 33.99 -15.44
CA ALA A 119 22.28 35.07 -16.15
C ALA A 119 22.94 34.57 -17.45
N ALA A 120 23.65 33.44 -17.38
CA ALA A 120 24.28 32.81 -18.54
C ALA A 120 23.24 32.37 -19.58
N THR A 121 22.10 31.82 -19.16
CA THR A 121 20.98 31.47 -20.06
C THR A 121 20.42 32.73 -20.75
N GLY A 122 20.24 33.82 -20.01
CA GLY A 122 19.77 35.10 -20.56
C GLY A 122 20.74 35.70 -21.58
N VAL A 123 22.03 35.76 -21.24
CA VAL A 123 23.09 36.27 -22.14
C VAL A 123 23.18 35.40 -23.40
N THR A 124 23.19 34.07 -23.24
CA THR A 124 23.25 33.15 -24.39
C THR A 124 22.01 33.29 -25.27
N SER A 125 20.81 33.41 -24.68
CA SER A 125 19.57 33.63 -25.43
C SER A 125 19.60 34.94 -26.21
N TYR A 126 20.13 36.01 -25.61
CA TYR A 126 20.28 37.30 -26.28
C TYR A 126 21.19 37.19 -27.51
N PHE A 127 22.39 36.63 -27.35
CA PHE A 127 23.30 36.46 -28.48
C PHE A 127 22.72 35.51 -29.56
N MET A 128 21.99 34.49 -29.16
CA MET A 128 21.39 33.51 -30.07
C MET A 128 20.28 34.11 -30.94
N TYR A 129 19.44 34.98 -30.39
CA TYR A 129 18.31 35.53 -31.14
C TYR A 129 18.58 36.91 -31.76
N GLN A 130 19.55 37.68 -31.25
CA GLN A 130 19.77 39.07 -31.67
C GLN A 130 21.08 39.32 -32.43
N VAL A 131 22.07 38.42 -32.33
CA VAL A 131 23.43 38.70 -32.81
C VAL A 131 23.95 37.64 -33.78
N ALA A 132 23.80 36.36 -33.44
CA ALA A 132 24.38 35.28 -34.22
C ALA A 132 23.52 34.90 -35.41
N THR A 133 24.04 35.05 -36.62
CA THR A 133 23.36 34.64 -37.87
C THR A 133 24.03 33.45 -38.55
N SER A 134 25.28 33.11 -38.17
CA SER A 134 26.03 32.01 -38.79
C SER A 134 25.69 30.64 -38.17
N PRO A 135 25.68 29.54 -38.97
CA PRO A 135 25.36 28.21 -38.48
C PRO A 135 26.26 27.72 -37.34
N SER A 136 27.57 27.94 -37.45
CA SER A 136 28.53 27.52 -36.43
C SER A 136 28.31 28.25 -35.10
N ALA A 137 28.02 29.56 -35.13
CA ALA A 137 27.71 30.33 -33.93
C ALA A 137 26.40 29.85 -33.29
N GLN A 138 25.38 29.55 -34.10
CA GLN A 138 24.12 28.98 -33.64
C GLN A 138 24.30 27.63 -32.96
N TYR A 139 25.17 26.75 -33.49
CA TYR A 139 25.46 25.45 -32.88
C TYR A 139 26.13 25.57 -31.51
N VAL A 140 27.07 26.51 -31.37
CA VAL A 140 27.73 26.78 -30.09
C VAL A 140 26.75 27.37 -29.08
N LEU A 141 25.94 28.35 -29.49
CA LEU A 141 24.96 28.98 -28.60
C LEU A 141 23.85 28.02 -28.19
N SER A 142 23.42 27.15 -29.11
CA SER A 142 22.50 26.04 -28.83
C SER A 142 23.08 25.08 -27.79
N PHE A 143 24.34 24.69 -27.93
CA PHE A 143 25.04 23.88 -26.92
C PHE A 143 25.12 24.58 -25.56
N LEU A 144 25.39 25.89 -25.53
CA LEU A 144 25.44 26.68 -24.30
C LEU A 144 24.05 26.82 -23.66
N ILE A 145 22.99 27.00 -24.44
CA ILE A 145 21.60 26.96 -23.94
C ILE A 145 21.28 25.60 -23.32
N GLY A 146 21.60 24.51 -24.03
CA GLY A 146 21.46 23.16 -23.48
C GLY A 146 22.21 23.00 -22.15
N THR A 147 23.44 23.51 -22.10
CA THR A 147 24.30 23.45 -20.91
C THR A 147 23.71 24.22 -19.74
N PHE A 148 23.35 25.50 -19.91
CA PHE A 148 22.90 26.33 -18.80
C PHE A 148 21.42 26.10 -18.44
N ALA A 149 20.52 26.05 -19.43
CA ALA A 149 19.08 25.95 -19.20
C ALA A 149 18.64 24.53 -18.80
N SER A 150 19.20 23.49 -19.42
CA SER A 150 18.89 22.10 -19.07
C SER A 150 19.94 21.50 -18.13
N GLY A 151 21.23 21.61 -18.46
CA GLY A 151 22.28 20.99 -17.65
C GLY A 151 22.36 21.55 -16.23
N PHE A 152 22.50 22.88 -16.11
CA PHE A 152 22.69 23.54 -14.82
C PHE A 152 21.37 23.83 -14.10
N LEU A 153 20.41 24.50 -14.74
CA LEU A 153 19.18 24.93 -14.06
C LEU A 153 18.29 23.74 -13.66
N PHE A 154 17.93 22.84 -14.59
CA PHE A 154 17.04 21.72 -14.27
C PHE A 154 17.60 20.81 -13.17
N THR A 155 18.86 20.40 -13.31
CA THR A 155 19.53 19.51 -12.34
C THR A 155 19.66 20.16 -10.96
N ASN A 156 20.16 21.40 -10.89
CA ASN A 156 20.44 22.04 -9.61
C ASN A 156 19.18 22.59 -8.93
N CYS A 157 18.13 22.94 -9.67
CA CYS A 157 16.84 23.28 -9.10
C CYS A 157 16.18 22.07 -8.44
N ALA A 158 16.24 20.88 -9.07
CA ALA A 158 15.74 19.65 -8.49
C ALA A 158 16.49 19.30 -7.19
N THR A 159 17.83 19.35 -7.19
CA THR A 159 18.65 19.14 -6.00
C THR A 159 18.38 20.19 -4.91
N ALA A 160 18.21 21.46 -5.27
CA ALA A 160 17.93 22.54 -4.32
C ALA A 160 16.58 22.35 -3.64
N MET A 161 15.58 21.90 -4.41
CA MET A 161 14.23 21.62 -3.90
C MET A 161 14.24 20.45 -2.91
N GLN A 162 15.02 19.40 -3.18
CA GLN A 162 15.20 18.29 -2.26
C GLN A 162 15.90 18.71 -0.96
N ARG A 163 16.87 19.64 -1.03
CA ARG A 163 17.58 20.18 0.14
C ARG A 163 16.76 21.19 0.96
N ALA A 164 15.76 21.82 0.35
CA ALA A 164 14.90 22.81 1.00
C ALA A 164 13.79 22.20 1.87
N VAL A 165 13.68 20.86 1.87
CA VAL A 165 12.60 20.09 2.47
C VAL A 165 13.21 18.95 3.30
N ARG A 166 12.55 18.55 4.40
CA ARG A 166 13.03 17.45 5.23
C ARG A 166 13.07 16.13 4.44
N PRO A 167 14.01 15.20 4.72
CA PRO A 167 14.15 13.94 3.98
C PRO A 167 12.84 13.16 3.81
N GLU A 168 11.99 13.17 4.85
CA GLU A 168 10.67 12.53 4.91
C GLU A 168 9.63 13.15 3.94
N GLN A 169 9.86 14.38 3.50
CA GLN A 169 8.94 15.18 2.69
C GLN A 169 9.44 15.39 1.25
N VAL A 170 10.60 14.83 0.88
CA VAL A 170 11.22 14.94 -0.45
C VAL A 170 10.28 14.49 -1.58
N GLY A 171 9.45 13.47 -1.34
CA GLY A 171 8.44 13.00 -2.31
C GLY A 171 7.24 13.94 -2.50
N ARG A 172 7.04 14.92 -1.61
CA ARG A 172 5.94 15.92 -1.69
C ARG A 172 6.38 17.24 -2.33
N GLY A 173 7.69 17.50 -2.42
CA GLY A 173 8.24 18.74 -3.01
C GLY A 173 7.84 18.98 -4.48
N PRO A 174 7.93 17.98 -5.38
CA PRO A 174 7.63 18.16 -6.80
C PRO A 174 6.15 18.32 -7.16
N GLY A 175 5.22 17.92 -6.28
CA GLY A 175 3.76 17.91 -6.55
C GLY A 175 3.02 19.21 -6.21
N CYS A 176 3.74 20.27 -5.83
CA CYS A 176 3.15 21.46 -5.21
C CYS A 176 2.69 22.57 -6.17
N SER A 177 2.83 22.43 -7.49
CA SER A 177 2.53 23.52 -8.43
C SER A 177 1.07 23.61 -8.90
N SER A 178 0.16 22.70 -8.52
CA SER A 178 -1.18 22.66 -9.14
C SER A 178 -2.37 22.42 -8.21
N SER A 179 -2.24 22.57 -6.88
CA SER A 179 -3.37 22.37 -5.97
C SER A 179 -3.40 23.38 -4.82
N ARG A 180 -3.58 24.67 -5.15
CA ARG A 180 -4.01 25.64 -4.14
C ARG A 180 -4.74 26.84 -4.74
N THR A 181 -5.97 26.60 -5.17
CA THR A 181 -6.99 27.65 -5.19
C THR A 181 -8.18 27.15 -4.39
N THR A 182 -8.64 27.98 -3.45
CA THR A 182 -9.83 27.83 -2.60
C THR A 182 -9.75 26.88 -1.40
N SER A 183 -9.17 27.38 -0.30
CA SER A 183 -9.83 27.31 1.02
C SER A 183 -9.27 28.43 1.93
N PRO A 184 -10.11 29.31 2.50
CA PRO A 184 -9.64 30.43 3.31
C PRO A 184 -9.17 29.95 4.69
N ARG A 185 -8.03 30.48 5.15
CA ARG A 185 -7.58 30.34 6.54
C ARG A 185 -8.35 31.35 7.41
N PRO A 186 -8.83 30.99 8.61
CA PRO A 186 -9.17 31.98 9.62
C PRO A 186 -7.88 32.50 10.27
N SER A 187 -7.78 33.82 10.34
CA SER A 187 -6.74 34.58 11.05
C SER A 187 -6.87 34.43 12.57
N PRO A 188 -5.75 34.39 13.32
CA PRO A 188 -5.75 34.56 14.77
C PRO A 188 -5.51 36.04 15.08
N ASP A 189 -6.44 36.70 15.77
CA ASP A 189 -6.17 37.84 16.65
C ASP A 189 -7.48 38.27 17.31
N CYS A 190 -7.53 38.17 18.65
CA CYS A 190 -8.24 39.10 19.54
C CYS A 190 -7.94 38.74 21.01
N CYS A 191 -7.04 39.54 21.59
CA CYS A 191 -7.05 40.11 22.95
C CYS A 191 -7.35 39.22 24.18
N SER A 192 -6.27 38.96 24.94
CA SER A 192 -5.95 39.49 26.30
C SER A 192 -6.92 39.31 27.50
N PRO A 193 -6.49 39.48 28.77
CA PRO A 193 -5.12 39.51 29.33
C PRO A 193 -4.90 38.67 30.62
N ALA A 194 -3.60 38.42 30.85
CA ALA A 194 -2.86 38.28 32.10
C ALA A 194 -3.61 38.38 33.44
N TRP A 195 -3.32 37.43 34.34
CA TRP A 195 -2.95 37.70 35.74
C TRP A 195 -1.84 36.75 36.20
N SER A 196 -0.83 37.36 36.83
CA SER A 196 0.35 36.80 37.48
C SER A 196 0.08 36.41 38.93
N ALA A 197 0.72 35.33 39.41
CA ALA A 197 1.29 35.16 40.76
C ALA A 197 1.83 33.70 40.85
N SER A 198 3.13 33.42 40.88
CA SER A 198 4.14 33.68 41.92
C SER A 198 4.17 32.62 43.03
N SER A 199 5.39 32.10 43.27
CA SER A 199 5.88 31.37 44.45
C SER A 199 5.34 29.96 44.70
N ALA A 200 6.04 29.02 45.33
CA ALA A 200 7.44 28.78 45.70
C ALA A 200 7.46 27.35 46.27
N GLY A 201 8.58 26.63 46.22
CA GLY A 201 8.71 25.37 46.97
C GLY A 201 9.82 24.43 46.53
N ALA A 202 11.06 24.77 46.89
CA ALA A 202 12.25 23.92 46.88
C ALA A 202 12.05 22.63 47.71
N ALA A 203 12.35 21.44 47.20
CA ALA A 203 13.65 20.71 47.26
C ALA A 203 13.65 19.60 48.37
N PRO A 204 14.73 18.80 48.55
CA PRO A 204 14.84 17.43 48.05
C PRO A 204 15.12 16.40 49.16
N VAL A 205 14.96 15.09 48.91
CA VAL A 205 15.57 14.05 49.75
C VAL A 205 16.11 12.89 48.92
N SER A 206 17.34 12.55 49.27
CA SER A 206 18.31 11.58 48.78
C SER A 206 18.13 10.13 49.28
N GLY A 207 18.77 9.19 48.58
CA GLY A 207 19.26 7.90 49.10
C GLY A 207 18.20 6.79 49.08
N SER A 208 18.48 5.54 48.72
CA SER A 208 19.74 4.80 48.67
C SER A 208 19.48 3.44 47.98
N SER A 209 20.46 2.96 47.22
CA SER A 209 20.56 1.56 46.76
C SER A 209 20.92 0.65 47.94
N PRO A 210 20.60 -0.66 47.88
CA PRO A 210 21.70 -1.59 47.55
C PRO A 210 21.31 -2.86 46.76
N SER A 211 22.35 -3.42 46.13
CA SER A 211 22.67 -4.85 45.94
C SER A 211 21.81 -5.76 45.06
N SER A 212 22.46 -6.18 43.97
CA SER A 212 22.27 -7.39 43.15
C SER A 212 22.37 -8.71 43.95
N PRO A 213 21.82 -9.81 43.43
CA PRO A 213 22.69 -10.90 42.98
C PRO A 213 22.27 -11.57 41.65
N SER A 214 23.19 -11.53 40.68
CA SER A 214 23.81 -12.67 39.96
C SER A 214 22.99 -13.95 39.61
N TRP A 215 22.88 -14.19 38.28
CA TRP A 215 22.83 -15.44 37.48
C TRP A 215 21.71 -16.48 37.69
N ALA A 216 20.82 -16.59 36.69
CA ALA A 216 20.39 -17.87 36.08
C ALA A 216 19.64 -17.63 34.75
N SER A 217 20.24 -18.05 33.63
CA SER A 217 19.53 -18.49 32.41
C SER A 217 19.44 -20.02 32.50
N PRO A 218 18.36 -20.70 32.03
CA PRO A 218 18.05 -20.77 30.59
C PRO A 218 16.54 -20.93 30.25
N ALA A 219 16.22 -20.73 28.97
CA ALA A 219 15.34 -21.58 28.13
C ALA A 219 14.55 -20.74 27.12
N SER A 220 14.99 -20.81 25.88
CA SER A 220 14.25 -20.40 24.68
C SER A 220 13.06 -21.35 24.46
N PRO A 221 11.90 -20.85 24.02
CA PRO A 221 11.02 -21.64 23.17
C PRO A 221 10.90 -20.99 21.80
N SER A 222 11.45 -21.71 20.81
CA SER A 222 11.09 -21.61 19.40
C SER A 222 9.59 -21.86 19.23
N SER A 223 8.85 -20.93 18.62
CA SER A 223 7.51 -21.22 18.11
C SER A 223 7.29 -20.52 16.77
N ALA A 224 7.55 -21.27 15.70
CA ALA A 224 7.06 -20.97 14.37
C ALA A 224 5.52 -21.18 14.32
N PRO A 225 4.75 -20.35 13.62
CA PRO A 225 3.32 -20.57 13.46
C PRO A 225 3.07 -21.80 12.57
N ARG A 226 2.26 -22.74 13.07
CA ARG A 226 1.83 -23.95 12.33
C ARG A 226 0.77 -23.58 11.28
N PRO A 227 0.81 -24.16 10.07
CA PRO A 227 -0.30 -24.06 9.12
C PRO A 227 -1.47 -24.96 9.54
N TRP A 228 -2.67 -24.54 9.13
CA TRP A 228 -3.97 -25.12 9.48
C TRP A 228 -4.00 -26.64 9.32
N SER A 229 -4.37 -27.34 10.40
CA SER A 229 -4.57 -28.80 10.40
C SER A 229 -6.06 -29.13 10.25
N TYR A 230 -6.42 -29.78 9.14
CA TYR A 230 -7.72 -30.44 9.03
C TYR A 230 -7.69 -31.75 9.80
N ARG A 231 -8.64 -31.92 10.72
CA ARG A 231 -8.90 -33.17 11.43
C ARG A 231 -9.83 -34.02 10.56
N THR A 232 -9.34 -35.13 10.02
CA THR A 232 -10.19 -36.18 9.45
C THR A 232 -10.73 -37.04 10.58
N GLY A 233 -12.06 -37.15 10.68
CA GLY A 233 -12.73 -38.12 11.56
C GLY A 233 -12.62 -39.56 11.03
N PRO A 234 -12.80 -40.59 11.88
CA PRO A 234 -12.59 -41.99 11.53
C PRO A 234 -13.75 -42.57 10.73
N GLY A 235 -13.44 -43.54 9.88
CA GLY A 235 -14.35 -44.11 8.88
C GLY A 235 -15.28 -45.21 9.37
N ASP A 236 -16.28 -45.48 8.52
CA ASP A 236 -17.05 -46.71 8.47
C ASP A 236 -16.86 -47.39 7.10
N PRO A 237 -16.67 -48.71 7.02
CA PRO A 237 -16.68 -49.47 5.75
C PRO A 237 -17.97 -50.31 5.63
N PRO A 238 -18.11 -51.21 4.64
CA PRO A 238 -18.41 -50.94 3.23
C PRO A 238 -19.75 -51.61 2.81
N SER A 239 -20.38 -51.18 1.71
CA SER A 239 -21.43 -51.99 1.07
C SER A 239 -21.14 -52.27 -0.41
N ARG A 240 -21.24 -53.55 -0.75
CA ARG A 240 -20.88 -54.19 -2.02
C ARG A 240 -21.98 -54.00 -3.07
N ARG A 241 -21.53 -53.77 -4.31
CA ARG A 241 -22.04 -54.20 -5.64
C ARG A 241 -23.55 -54.33 -5.83
N ARG A 242 -24.03 -53.72 -6.93
CA ARG A 242 -24.83 -54.44 -7.92
C ARG A 242 -24.47 -53.99 -9.34
N VAL A 243 -23.90 -54.91 -10.11
CA VAL A 243 -23.73 -54.85 -11.56
C VAL A 243 -24.96 -55.51 -12.17
N SER A 244 -25.50 -54.95 -13.26
CA SER A 244 -26.33 -55.67 -14.23
C SER A 244 -26.28 -54.97 -15.60
N PRO A 245 -26.50 -55.70 -16.71
CA PRO A 245 -25.75 -55.57 -17.95
C PRO A 245 -26.49 -54.78 -19.04
N GLY A 246 -25.73 -54.29 -20.02
CA GLY A 246 -26.19 -53.35 -21.05
C GLY A 246 -26.83 -53.95 -22.30
N ARG A 247 -27.12 -53.06 -23.26
CA ARG A 247 -27.11 -53.29 -24.73
C ARG A 247 -27.30 -51.96 -25.50
N PRO A 248 -27.07 -51.88 -26.83
CA PRO A 248 -25.91 -51.15 -27.38
C PRO A 248 -26.27 -50.03 -28.40
N GLY A 249 -25.29 -49.17 -28.65
CA GLY A 249 -24.94 -48.68 -30.00
C GLY A 249 -25.75 -47.53 -30.61
N ALA A 250 -25.18 -46.33 -30.61
CA ALA A 250 -25.24 -45.43 -31.76
C ALA A 250 -24.00 -44.52 -31.75
N ALA A 251 -23.17 -44.67 -32.79
CA ALA A 251 -22.00 -43.86 -33.05
C ALA A 251 -22.41 -42.44 -33.47
N GLY A 252 -21.69 -41.44 -32.96
CA GLY A 252 -21.85 -40.04 -33.32
C GLY A 252 -20.73 -39.24 -32.67
N GLY A 253 -19.56 -39.23 -33.31
CA GLY A 253 -18.36 -38.59 -32.81
C GLY A 253 -18.49 -37.07 -32.77
N HIS A 254 -18.52 -36.51 -31.57
CA HIS A 254 -18.00 -35.18 -31.27
C HIS A 254 -17.05 -35.34 -30.08
N ALA A 255 -15.76 -35.49 -30.39
CA ALA A 255 -14.69 -35.37 -29.42
C ALA A 255 -14.60 -33.90 -28.98
N SER A 256 -15.51 -33.46 -28.11
CA SER A 256 -15.20 -32.35 -27.23
C SER A 256 -14.15 -32.89 -26.26
N GLY A 257 -12.90 -32.47 -26.47
CA GLY A 257 -11.82 -32.74 -25.54
C GLY A 257 -12.14 -32.10 -24.21
N GLY A 258 -12.92 -32.78 -23.38
CA GLY A 258 -13.16 -32.42 -22.00
C GLY A 258 -11.81 -32.36 -21.31
N ARG A 259 -11.29 -31.14 -21.10
CA ARG A 259 -10.12 -30.93 -20.24
C ARG A 259 -10.44 -31.61 -18.92
N LYS A 260 -9.82 -32.77 -18.67
CA LYS A 260 -9.91 -33.46 -17.37
C LYS A 260 -9.62 -32.40 -16.30
N ALA A 261 -10.60 -32.15 -15.43
CA ALA A 261 -10.45 -31.18 -14.37
C ALA A 261 -9.15 -31.44 -13.63
N VAL A 262 -8.21 -30.48 -13.66
CA VAL A 262 -6.88 -30.66 -13.06
C VAL A 262 -7.07 -30.84 -11.55
N ARG A 263 -6.85 -32.06 -11.07
CA ARG A 263 -6.90 -32.37 -9.64
C ARG A 263 -5.61 -31.89 -8.99
N LEU A 264 -5.72 -30.84 -8.18
CA LEU A 264 -4.61 -30.28 -7.42
C LEU A 264 -4.18 -31.24 -6.31
N ARG A 265 -2.87 -31.31 -6.07
CA ARG A 265 -2.27 -32.09 -4.98
C ARG A 265 -1.79 -31.17 -3.87
N HIS A 266 -2.08 -31.57 -2.63
CA HIS A 266 -1.49 -30.93 -1.47
C HIS A 266 0.00 -31.31 -1.41
N VAL A 267 0.89 -30.34 -1.26
CA VAL A 267 2.35 -30.50 -1.19
C VAL A 267 2.92 -29.55 -0.15
N ARG A 268 3.93 -29.97 0.60
CA ARG A 268 4.59 -29.14 1.60
C ARG A 268 6.01 -28.75 1.18
N PRO A 269 6.53 -27.56 1.56
CA PRO A 269 7.89 -27.15 1.21
C PRO A 269 8.99 -28.05 1.76
N GLU A 270 8.67 -28.86 2.79
CA GLU A 270 9.59 -29.84 3.38
C GLU A 270 9.67 -31.14 2.56
N GLU A 271 8.77 -31.36 1.60
CA GLU A 271 8.85 -32.50 0.68
C GLU A 271 10.00 -32.35 -0.32
N PRO A 272 10.50 -33.45 -0.92
CA PRO A 272 11.49 -33.39 -1.98
C PRO A 272 11.04 -32.47 -3.13
N GLY A 273 11.87 -31.49 -3.46
CA GLY A 273 11.62 -30.49 -4.49
C GLY A 273 12.90 -30.05 -5.19
N TYR A 274 12.74 -29.39 -6.32
CA TYR A 274 13.88 -28.77 -7.00
C TYR A 274 14.37 -27.57 -6.20
N ARG A 275 15.66 -27.25 -6.34
CA ARG A 275 16.26 -26.08 -5.68
C ARG A 275 16.83 -25.13 -6.70
N ARG A 276 16.76 -23.82 -6.43
CA ARG A 276 17.45 -22.81 -7.23
C ARG A 276 18.68 -22.33 -6.49
N ARG A 277 19.84 -22.36 -7.17
CA ARG A 277 21.11 -21.84 -6.63
C ARG A 277 21.71 -20.83 -7.59
N ARG A 278 22.28 -19.76 -7.04
CA ARG A 278 23.00 -18.75 -7.83
C ARG A 278 24.24 -19.39 -8.47
N TYR A 279 24.45 -19.16 -9.77
CA TYR A 279 25.60 -19.69 -10.50
C TYR A 279 26.05 -18.67 -11.57
N GLY A 280 27.23 -18.08 -11.37
CA GLY A 280 27.76 -17.03 -12.23
C GLY A 280 26.79 -15.83 -12.32
N ARG A 281 26.42 -15.46 -13.55
CA ARG A 281 25.48 -14.36 -13.83
C ARG A 281 23.99 -14.78 -13.76
N GLY A 282 23.69 -16.05 -13.49
CA GLY A 282 22.33 -16.58 -13.51
C GLY A 282 22.05 -17.58 -12.40
N PHE A 283 21.15 -18.52 -12.69
CA PHE A 283 20.73 -19.56 -11.75
C PHE A 283 20.98 -20.95 -12.33
N ARG A 284 21.33 -21.89 -11.45
CA ARG A 284 21.33 -23.32 -11.73
C ARG A 284 20.20 -23.96 -10.92
N TYR A 285 19.43 -24.82 -11.56
CA TYR A 285 18.41 -25.63 -10.91
C TYR A 285 18.99 -27.00 -10.55
N LEU A 286 18.68 -27.46 -9.35
CA LEU A 286 19.10 -28.75 -8.83
C LEU A 286 17.87 -29.64 -8.67
N ASP A 287 18.01 -30.92 -8.99
CA ASP A 287 16.99 -31.93 -8.76
C ASP A 287 16.84 -32.27 -7.27
N VAL A 288 15.98 -33.26 -6.96
CA VAL A 288 15.71 -33.70 -5.59
C VAL A 288 16.94 -34.28 -4.89
N ASP A 289 17.89 -34.81 -5.65
CA ASP A 289 19.15 -35.40 -5.18
C ASP A 289 20.29 -34.38 -5.13
N GLY A 290 20.03 -33.12 -5.51
CA GLY A 290 21.01 -32.04 -5.53
C GLY A 290 21.91 -32.03 -6.77
N ARG A 291 21.63 -32.85 -7.78
CA ARG A 291 22.36 -32.87 -9.06
C ARG A 291 21.78 -31.83 -10.02
N PRO A 292 22.52 -31.40 -11.06
CA PRO A 292 21.98 -30.44 -12.03
C PRO A 292 20.71 -30.96 -12.72
N LEU A 293 19.62 -30.22 -12.65
CA LEU A 293 18.36 -30.55 -13.32
C LEU A 293 18.53 -30.39 -14.84
N ARG A 294 18.38 -31.50 -15.59
CA ARG A 294 18.56 -31.54 -17.06
C ARG A 294 17.28 -31.76 -17.84
N ASP A 295 16.19 -32.08 -17.16
CA ASP A 295 14.88 -32.32 -17.79
C ASP A 295 14.35 -31.01 -18.42
N PRO A 296 14.21 -30.96 -19.77
CA PRO A 296 13.73 -29.76 -20.46
C PRO A 296 12.32 -29.33 -20.04
N GLU A 297 11.41 -30.28 -19.83
CA GLU A 297 10.02 -29.98 -19.46
C GLU A 297 9.94 -29.33 -18.07
N ALA A 298 10.70 -29.86 -17.11
CA ALA A 298 10.81 -29.27 -15.79
C ALA A 298 11.43 -27.86 -15.84
N LEU A 299 12.46 -27.64 -16.66
CA LEU A 299 13.10 -26.33 -16.80
C LEU A 299 12.17 -25.29 -17.44
N ASP A 300 11.39 -25.67 -18.46
CA ASP A 300 10.43 -24.77 -19.09
C ASP A 300 9.31 -24.38 -18.13
N ARG A 301 8.77 -25.35 -17.37
CA ARG A 301 7.80 -25.05 -16.30
C ARG A 301 8.37 -24.07 -15.28
N ILE A 302 9.61 -24.26 -14.84
CA ILE A 302 10.24 -23.36 -13.86
C ILE A 302 10.36 -21.93 -14.41
N ARG A 303 10.63 -21.77 -15.71
CA ARG A 303 10.68 -20.45 -16.36
C ARG A 303 9.30 -19.79 -16.37
N GLU A 304 8.25 -20.55 -16.66
CA GLU A 304 6.86 -20.07 -16.63
C GLU A 304 6.38 -19.64 -15.25
N LEU A 305 6.94 -20.19 -14.16
CA LEU A 305 6.60 -19.77 -12.80
C LEU A 305 7.07 -18.34 -12.49
N VAL A 306 8.01 -17.77 -13.25
CA VAL A 306 8.55 -16.41 -13.03
C VAL A 306 8.94 -16.17 -11.57
N ILE A 307 9.77 -17.06 -11.01
CA ILE A 307 10.21 -16.96 -9.61
C ILE A 307 11.14 -15.73 -9.48
N PRO A 308 10.82 -14.73 -8.64
CA PRO A 308 11.61 -13.50 -8.53
C PRO A 308 13.09 -13.79 -8.29
N PRO A 309 14.03 -13.15 -9.01
CA PRO A 309 15.45 -13.47 -8.93
C PRO A 309 16.07 -13.13 -7.56
N ALA A 310 15.46 -12.20 -6.82
CA ALA A 310 15.92 -11.82 -5.48
C ALA A 310 15.55 -12.84 -4.39
N TRP A 311 14.77 -13.88 -4.69
CA TRP A 311 14.45 -14.90 -3.70
C TRP A 311 15.64 -15.84 -3.45
N GLU A 312 15.95 -16.02 -2.18
CA GLU A 312 16.91 -16.98 -1.65
C GLU A 312 16.20 -18.23 -1.13
N ASP A 313 16.94 -19.29 -0.82
CA ASP A 313 16.41 -20.57 -0.28
C ASP A 313 15.16 -21.08 -0.99
N VAL A 314 15.23 -21.06 -2.34
CA VAL A 314 14.10 -21.38 -3.19
C VAL A 314 13.93 -22.87 -3.33
N TRP A 315 12.78 -23.34 -2.87
CA TRP A 315 12.22 -24.66 -3.12
C TRP A 315 11.16 -24.57 -4.22
N ILE A 316 11.15 -25.53 -5.15
CA ILE A 316 10.22 -25.58 -6.28
C ILE A 316 9.59 -26.97 -6.33
N CYS A 317 8.26 -27.03 -6.44
CA CYS A 317 7.52 -28.27 -6.50
C CYS A 317 7.87 -29.07 -7.76
N THR A 318 8.07 -30.38 -7.60
CA THR A 318 8.30 -31.31 -8.73
C THR A 318 7.04 -31.54 -9.58
N ARG A 319 5.86 -31.31 -9.02
CA ARG A 319 4.56 -31.63 -9.63
C ARG A 319 3.89 -30.38 -10.19
N ALA A 320 3.56 -30.39 -11.48
CA ALA A 320 2.85 -29.29 -12.12
C ALA A 320 1.48 -29.00 -11.47
N ASN A 321 0.79 -30.03 -10.95
CA ASN A 321 -0.50 -29.89 -10.25
C ASN A 321 -0.36 -29.75 -8.71
N GLY A 322 0.84 -29.45 -8.19
CA GLY A 322 1.00 -29.09 -6.78
C GLY A 322 0.32 -27.75 -6.49
N HIS A 323 -0.48 -27.67 -5.42
CA HIS A 323 -1.17 -26.42 -5.08
C HIS A 323 -0.19 -25.28 -4.75
N LEU A 324 0.96 -25.63 -4.17
CA LEU A 324 2.11 -24.77 -3.96
C LEU A 324 3.18 -25.12 -5.00
N GLN A 325 3.63 -24.12 -5.75
CA GLN A 325 4.55 -24.26 -6.88
C GLN A 325 5.98 -23.90 -6.51
N ALA A 326 6.19 -22.85 -5.70
CA ALA A 326 7.51 -22.48 -5.21
C ALA A 326 7.41 -21.76 -3.86
N VAL A 327 8.48 -21.85 -3.08
CA VAL A 327 8.66 -21.04 -1.86
C VAL A 327 10.09 -20.52 -1.84
N GLY A 328 10.27 -19.26 -1.51
CA GLY A 328 11.58 -18.66 -1.31
C GLY A 328 11.58 -17.67 -0.16
N THR A 329 12.74 -17.15 0.17
CA THR A 329 12.91 -16.07 1.15
C THR A 329 13.21 -14.79 0.38
N ASP A 330 12.44 -13.72 0.59
CA ASP A 330 12.73 -12.43 -0.06
C ASP A 330 13.91 -11.71 0.60
N ALA A 331 14.35 -10.61 0.00
CA ALA A 331 15.46 -9.78 0.52
C ALA A 331 15.20 -9.19 1.92
N ALA A 332 13.94 -9.19 2.38
CA ALA A 332 13.56 -8.77 3.73
C ALA A 332 13.48 -9.95 4.72
N GLY A 333 13.96 -11.14 4.34
CA GLY A 333 13.98 -12.34 5.17
C GLY A 333 12.61 -13.00 5.35
N ARG A 334 11.60 -12.68 4.52
CA ARG A 334 10.25 -13.23 4.65
C ARG A 334 10.07 -14.41 3.71
N ARG A 335 9.41 -15.47 4.18
CA ARG A 335 8.99 -16.59 3.31
C ARG A 335 7.86 -16.14 2.38
N GLN A 336 8.12 -16.25 1.09
CA GLN A 336 7.20 -15.96 0.00
C GLN A 336 6.78 -17.25 -0.70
N TYR A 337 5.52 -17.30 -1.13
CA TYR A 337 4.89 -18.49 -1.67
C TYR A 337 4.33 -18.19 -3.06
N LEU A 338 4.51 -19.11 -3.99
CA LEU A 338 3.92 -19.09 -5.32
C LEU A 338 2.96 -20.27 -5.44
N TYR A 339 1.69 -19.99 -5.68
CA TYR A 339 0.63 -20.99 -5.74
C TYR A 339 0.20 -21.27 -7.19
N HIS A 340 -0.36 -22.46 -7.41
CA HIS A 340 -1.00 -22.79 -8.69
C HIS A 340 -2.22 -21.87 -8.94
N PRO A 341 -2.44 -21.36 -10.17
CA PRO A 341 -3.55 -20.45 -10.48
C PRO A 341 -4.92 -20.98 -10.04
N LEU A 342 -5.25 -22.24 -10.38
CA LEU A 342 -6.49 -22.89 -9.93
C LEU A 342 -6.62 -23.00 -8.39
N PHE A 343 -5.52 -23.12 -7.65
CA PHE A 343 -5.59 -23.14 -6.18
C PHE A 343 -5.95 -21.75 -5.66
N ARG A 344 -5.31 -20.72 -6.22
CA ARG A 344 -5.57 -19.33 -5.88
C ARG A 344 -7.03 -18.96 -6.16
N GLU A 345 -7.54 -19.31 -7.34
CA GLU A 345 -8.94 -19.07 -7.71
C GLU A 345 -9.92 -19.76 -6.75
N ARG A 346 -9.69 -21.04 -6.41
CA ARG A 346 -10.52 -21.78 -5.45
C ARG A 346 -10.46 -21.18 -4.05
N GLN A 347 -9.29 -20.72 -3.60
CA GLN A 347 -9.12 -20.07 -2.31
C GLN A 347 -9.76 -18.69 -2.26
N GLU A 348 -9.65 -17.90 -3.33
CA GLU A 348 -10.32 -16.61 -3.44
C GLU A 348 -11.84 -16.78 -3.38
N ARG A 349 -12.39 -17.77 -4.10
CA ARG A 349 -13.83 -18.12 -4.04
C ARG A 349 -14.25 -18.56 -2.63
N ALA A 350 -13.57 -19.57 -2.07
CA ALA A 350 -13.89 -20.09 -0.74
C ALA A 350 -13.80 -19.01 0.35
N LYS A 351 -12.86 -18.05 0.22
CA LYS A 351 -12.77 -16.91 1.12
C LYS A 351 -14.00 -16.01 1.01
N HIS A 352 -14.49 -15.74 -0.20
CA HIS A 352 -15.70 -14.94 -0.37
C HIS A 352 -16.95 -15.65 0.15
N ASP A 353 -17.04 -16.97 -0.03
CA ASP A 353 -18.13 -17.79 0.53
C ASP A 353 -18.09 -17.78 2.07
N HIS A 354 -16.91 -17.98 2.67
CA HIS A 354 -16.69 -17.89 4.12
C HIS A 354 -17.14 -16.53 4.69
N VAL A 355 -16.89 -15.44 3.97
CA VAL A 355 -17.32 -14.10 4.41
C VAL A 355 -18.84 -13.99 4.46
N LEU A 356 -19.60 -14.77 3.66
CA LEU A 356 -21.06 -14.83 3.78
C LEU A 356 -21.48 -15.56 5.06
N ASP A 357 -20.79 -16.64 5.45
CA ASP A 357 -21.01 -17.32 6.72
C ASP A 357 -20.70 -16.38 7.91
N VAL A 358 -19.64 -15.58 7.80
CA VAL A 358 -19.32 -14.54 8.79
C VAL A 358 -20.41 -13.48 8.85
N ALA A 359 -20.94 -13.03 7.71
CA ALA A 359 -22.00 -12.03 7.65
C ALA A 359 -23.28 -12.50 8.37
N GLU A 360 -23.61 -13.79 8.30
CA GLU A 360 -24.72 -14.40 9.06
C GLU A 360 -24.48 -14.39 10.58
N ALA A 361 -23.21 -14.51 11.00
CA ALA A 361 -22.84 -14.47 12.41
C ALA A 361 -22.66 -13.04 12.97
N LEU A 362 -22.48 -12.01 12.12
CA LEU A 362 -22.23 -10.63 12.57
C LEU A 362 -23.27 -10.11 13.58
N PRO A 363 -24.59 -10.33 13.42
CA PRO A 363 -25.56 -9.88 14.43
C PRO A 363 -25.29 -10.48 15.83
N ARG A 364 -24.91 -11.76 15.89
CA ARG A 364 -24.55 -12.44 17.15
C ARG A 364 -23.27 -11.86 17.75
N ILE A 365 -22.25 -11.64 16.92
CA ILE A 365 -20.97 -11.08 17.33
C ILE A 365 -21.17 -9.65 17.89
N ARG A 366 -21.98 -8.83 17.21
CA ARG A 366 -22.30 -7.46 17.65
C ARG A 366 -23.04 -7.47 18.99
N ALA A 367 -24.06 -8.33 19.15
CA ALA A 367 -24.80 -8.45 20.40
C ALA A 367 -23.91 -8.91 21.58
N ALA A 368 -23.01 -9.88 21.34
CA ALA A 368 -22.06 -10.32 22.35
C ALA A 368 -21.05 -9.22 22.72
N ALA A 369 -20.56 -8.46 21.75
CA ALA A 369 -19.68 -7.32 22.00
C ALA A 369 -20.38 -6.24 22.82
N GLU A 370 -21.64 -5.91 22.50
CA GLU A 370 -22.43 -4.93 23.25
C GLU A 370 -22.65 -5.36 24.71
N LEU A 371 -22.98 -6.63 24.94
CA LEU A 371 -23.10 -7.19 26.29
C LEU A 371 -21.79 -7.02 27.09
N HIS A 372 -20.66 -7.43 26.51
CA HIS A 372 -19.35 -7.36 27.17
C HIS A 372 -18.86 -5.92 27.36
N LEU A 373 -19.24 -4.98 26.50
CA LEU A 373 -18.94 -3.56 26.67
C LEU A 373 -19.57 -2.97 27.95
N GLY A 374 -20.73 -3.51 28.36
CA GLY A 374 -21.44 -3.13 29.58
C GLY A 374 -20.78 -3.61 30.88
N GLU A 375 -19.75 -4.46 30.81
CA GLU A 375 -19.06 -4.96 32.00
C GLU A 375 -18.36 -3.84 32.78
N ARG A 376 -18.26 -3.98 34.11
CA ARG A 376 -17.54 -3.02 34.97
C ARG A 376 -16.03 -3.24 34.93
N GLY A 377 -15.27 -2.16 34.85
CA GLY A 377 -13.79 -2.19 34.82
C GLY A 377 -13.22 -2.54 33.44
N LEU A 378 -11.89 -2.56 33.33
CA LEU A 378 -11.17 -2.89 32.09
C LEU A 378 -10.85 -4.39 32.03
N THR A 379 -11.90 -5.21 32.01
CA THR A 379 -11.80 -6.68 31.90
C THR A 379 -11.35 -7.10 30.49
N ARG A 380 -10.87 -8.35 30.36
CA ARG A 380 -10.49 -8.92 29.06
C ARG A 380 -11.63 -8.82 28.05
N ASN A 381 -12.83 -9.24 28.42
CA ASN A 381 -13.99 -9.25 27.52
C ASN A 381 -14.40 -7.84 27.10
N ARG A 382 -14.45 -6.88 28.04
CA ARG A 382 -14.79 -5.49 27.71
C ARG A 382 -13.81 -4.87 26.72
N VAL A 383 -12.50 -5.08 26.91
CA VAL A 383 -11.48 -4.51 26.02
C VAL A 383 -11.49 -5.19 24.65
N LEU A 384 -11.69 -6.51 24.59
CA LEU A 384 -11.84 -7.23 23.32
C LEU A 384 -13.11 -6.81 22.57
N ALA A 385 -14.23 -6.62 23.28
CA ALA A 385 -15.46 -6.08 22.71
C ALA A 385 -15.28 -4.66 22.16
N THR A 386 -14.53 -3.82 22.87
CA THR A 386 -14.11 -2.49 22.38
C THR A 386 -13.34 -2.62 21.07
N ALA A 387 -12.39 -3.56 20.99
CA ALA A 387 -11.63 -3.81 19.76
C ALA A 387 -12.54 -4.28 18.61
N VAL A 388 -13.53 -5.15 18.88
CA VAL A 388 -14.51 -5.60 17.87
C VAL A 388 -15.35 -4.43 17.35
N ARG A 389 -15.85 -3.53 18.21
CA ARG A 389 -16.57 -2.32 17.77
C ARG A 389 -15.71 -1.44 16.88
N LEU A 390 -14.44 -1.24 17.25
CA LEU A 390 -13.51 -0.47 16.42
C LEU A 390 -13.27 -1.15 15.07
N LEU A 391 -13.11 -2.48 15.01
CA LEU A 391 -13.02 -3.20 13.72
C LEU A 391 -14.25 -2.99 12.84
N ASP A 392 -15.44 -3.09 13.43
CA ASP A 392 -16.71 -3.08 12.71
C ASP A 392 -17.12 -1.67 12.24
N LEU A 393 -16.87 -0.64 13.06
CA LEU A 393 -17.26 0.75 12.76
C LEU A 393 -16.14 1.55 12.08
N GLY A 394 -14.88 1.34 12.49
CA GLY A 394 -13.73 2.10 12.03
C GLY A 394 -12.90 1.41 10.95
N PHE A 395 -13.29 0.19 10.55
CA PHE A 395 -12.60 -0.64 9.56
C PHE A 395 -11.10 -0.83 9.82
N PHE A 396 -10.65 -0.82 11.07
CA PHE A 396 -9.22 -0.89 11.38
C PHE A 396 -8.58 -2.19 10.86
N ARG A 397 -7.29 -2.10 10.51
CA ARG A 397 -6.44 -3.29 10.37
C ARG A 397 -5.96 -3.71 11.75
N ILE A 398 -5.88 -5.01 12.04
CA ILE A 398 -5.39 -5.50 13.35
C ILE A 398 -4.01 -4.91 13.70
N GLY A 399 -3.08 -4.89 12.74
CA GLY A 399 -1.67 -4.61 13.01
C GLY A 399 -0.94 -5.85 13.53
N GLY A 400 0.38 -5.90 13.33
CA GLY A 400 1.23 -6.97 13.88
C GLY A 400 2.33 -6.37 14.74
N GLU A 401 2.60 -6.94 15.91
CA GLU A 401 3.56 -6.44 16.90
C GLU A 401 4.94 -6.19 16.28
N ARG A 402 5.45 -7.16 15.51
CA ARG A 402 6.73 -7.07 14.80
C ARG A 402 6.81 -5.90 13.81
N TYR A 403 5.69 -5.47 13.23
CA TYR A 403 5.66 -4.33 12.30
C TYR A 403 5.61 -2.97 13.02
N ALA A 404 5.01 -2.93 14.21
CA ALA A 404 4.95 -1.71 15.01
C ALA A 404 6.32 -1.38 15.60
N GLU A 405 7.04 -2.38 16.11
CA GLU A 405 8.36 -2.17 16.73
C GLU A 405 9.46 -1.86 15.71
N LEU A 406 9.42 -2.49 14.52
CA LEU A 406 10.48 -2.32 13.51
C LEU A 406 10.29 -1.10 12.61
N TYR A 407 9.05 -0.66 12.39
CA TYR A 407 8.74 0.34 11.36
C TYR A 407 7.86 1.49 11.86
N GLU A 408 7.54 1.54 13.15
CA GLU A 408 6.59 2.52 13.72
C GLU A 408 5.26 2.57 12.95
N THR A 409 4.82 1.40 12.45
CA THR A 409 3.55 1.27 11.72
C THR A 409 2.51 0.62 12.60
N TYR A 410 1.41 1.32 12.84
CA TYR A 410 0.40 0.88 13.81
C TYR A 410 -0.83 0.27 13.14
N GLY A 411 -1.49 -0.63 13.85
CA GLY A 411 -2.83 -1.13 13.60
C GLY A 411 -3.56 -1.26 14.93
N LEU A 412 -4.83 -1.68 14.92
CA LEU A 412 -5.73 -1.66 16.07
C LEU A 412 -5.11 -2.15 17.39
N THR A 413 -4.49 -3.33 17.40
CA THR A 413 -3.92 -3.93 18.62
C THR A 413 -2.58 -3.29 19.01
N THR A 414 -1.95 -2.56 18.09
CA THR A 414 -0.69 -1.85 18.33
C THR A 414 -0.88 -0.35 18.51
N LEU A 415 -2.09 0.21 18.41
CA LEU A 415 -2.33 1.63 18.65
C LEU A 415 -1.82 2.05 20.03
N LEU A 416 -1.28 3.27 20.12
CA LEU A 416 -0.85 3.88 21.37
C LEU A 416 -1.95 4.80 21.92
N ARG A 417 -1.90 5.08 23.21
CA ARG A 417 -2.83 6.00 23.89
C ARG A 417 -2.77 7.41 23.29
N GLU A 418 -1.58 7.86 22.88
CA GLU A 418 -1.35 9.17 22.28
C GLU A 418 -1.95 9.31 20.88
N HIS A 419 -2.08 8.21 20.13
CA HIS A 419 -2.76 8.20 18.82
C HIS A 419 -4.27 8.42 18.92
N THR A 420 -4.82 8.54 20.13
CA THR A 420 -6.26 8.64 20.34
C THR A 420 -6.63 9.91 21.05
N SER A 421 -7.69 10.53 20.57
CA SER A 421 -8.38 11.63 21.25
C SER A 421 -9.87 11.37 21.26
N CYS A 422 -10.57 11.84 22.29
CA CYS A 422 -12.02 11.70 22.39
C CYS A 422 -12.64 13.08 22.61
N ARG A 423 -13.58 13.48 21.75
CA ARG A 423 -14.32 14.75 21.85
C ARG A 423 -15.78 14.50 21.47
N ARG A 424 -16.75 15.03 22.25
CA ARG A 424 -18.20 15.00 21.94
C ARG A 424 -18.70 13.62 21.43
N ASP A 425 -18.37 12.57 22.16
CA ASP A 425 -18.75 11.17 21.84
C ASP A 425 -18.26 10.63 20.48
N GLU A 426 -17.22 11.26 19.95
CA GLU A 426 -16.40 10.77 18.86
C GLU A 426 -14.97 10.46 19.34
N ILE A 427 -14.41 9.38 18.82
CA ILE A 427 -13.02 8.99 18.98
C ILE A 427 -12.29 9.28 17.68
N THR A 428 -11.28 10.14 17.73
CA THR A 428 -10.37 10.36 16.62
C THR A 428 -9.08 9.58 16.86
N PHE A 429 -8.70 8.77 15.88
CA PHE A 429 -7.45 8.04 15.83
C PHE A 429 -6.56 8.69 14.78
N ASP A 430 -5.35 9.07 15.14
CA ASP A 430 -4.38 9.71 14.26
C ASP A 430 -3.01 9.06 14.48
N TYR A 431 -2.53 8.30 13.48
CA TYR A 431 -1.31 7.50 13.59
C TYR A 431 -0.64 7.23 12.25
N PRO A 432 0.69 7.03 12.24
CA PRO A 432 1.39 6.57 11.05
C PRO A 432 1.09 5.08 10.81
N ALA A 433 0.60 4.76 9.62
CA ALA A 433 0.33 3.39 9.19
C ALA A 433 1.41 2.89 8.21
N LYS A 434 1.17 1.71 7.63
CA LYS A 434 2.06 1.07 6.66
C LYS A 434 2.55 2.06 5.60
N HIS A 435 3.87 2.08 5.35
CA HIS A 435 4.56 2.98 4.42
C HIS A 435 4.58 4.47 4.85
N GLY A 436 4.39 4.78 6.14
CA GLY A 436 4.45 6.15 6.68
C GLY A 436 3.24 7.01 6.29
N ALA A 437 2.18 6.41 5.74
CA ALA A 437 0.95 7.11 5.43
C ALA A 437 0.19 7.40 6.72
N GLN A 438 -0.11 8.68 6.98
CA GLN A 438 -0.95 9.07 8.11
C GLN A 438 -2.37 8.54 7.90
N GLN A 439 -2.92 7.87 8.91
CA GLN A 439 -4.31 7.42 8.92
C GLN A 439 -5.07 8.19 9.99
N VAL A 440 -6.17 8.81 9.57
CA VAL A 440 -7.11 9.47 10.45
C VAL A 440 -8.44 8.72 10.37
N HIS A 441 -8.88 8.17 11.50
CA HIS A 441 -10.18 7.51 11.61
C HIS A 441 -11.01 8.18 12.70
N ALA A 442 -12.28 8.43 12.41
CA ALA A 442 -13.24 8.90 13.39
C ALA A 442 -14.27 7.78 13.64
N VAL A 443 -14.54 7.47 14.91
CA VAL A 443 -15.58 6.53 15.33
C VAL A 443 -16.48 7.24 16.31
N ALA A 444 -17.73 7.46 15.94
CA ALA A 444 -18.77 7.94 16.85
C ALA A 444 -19.53 6.72 17.38
N ASP A 445 -19.34 6.38 18.64
CA ASP A 445 -20.06 5.28 19.31
C ASP A 445 -19.97 5.52 20.81
N PRO A 446 -21.02 6.06 21.48
CA PRO A 446 -20.93 6.51 22.87
C PRO A 446 -20.37 5.44 23.83
N VAL A 447 -20.80 4.19 23.69
CA VAL A 447 -20.37 3.09 24.56
C VAL A 447 -18.88 2.76 24.35
N THR A 448 -18.42 2.72 23.10
CA THR A 448 -16.99 2.53 22.78
C THR A 448 -16.16 3.74 23.19
N CYS A 449 -16.70 4.96 23.06
CA CYS A 449 -16.09 6.20 23.55
C CYS A 449 -15.80 6.14 25.04
N GLU A 450 -16.75 5.66 25.85
CA GLU A 450 -16.54 5.49 27.29
C GLU A 450 -15.43 4.48 27.60
N ALA A 451 -15.44 3.32 26.93
CA ALA A 451 -14.41 2.31 27.11
C ALA A 451 -13.02 2.84 26.72
N VAL A 452 -12.90 3.54 25.60
CA VAL A 452 -11.65 4.15 25.15
C VAL A 452 -11.20 5.29 26.08
N ARG A 453 -12.12 6.13 26.58
CA ARG A 453 -11.81 7.14 27.61
C ARG A 453 -11.28 6.49 28.90
N ALA A 454 -11.80 5.33 29.28
CA ALA A 454 -11.29 4.59 30.43
C ALA A 454 -9.89 4.01 30.15
N LEU A 455 -9.69 3.39 28.99
CA LEU A 455 -8.39 2.88 28.54
C LEU A 455 -7.32 3.98 28.50
N ARG A 456 -7.65 5.18 28.02
CA ARG A 456 -6.72 6.32 27.97
C ARG A 456 -6.37 6.88 29.35
N ARG A 457 -7.27 6.80 30.33
CA ARG A 457 -7.07 7.36 31.68
C ARG A 457 -6.47 6.37 32.69
N ARG A 458 -6.36 5.09 32.33
CA ARG A 458 -5.86 4.06 33.25
C ARG A 458 -4.46 4.37 33.77
N ARG A 459 -4.20 3.91 35.00
CA ARG A 459 -2.87 3.93 35.63
C ARG A 459 -2.18 2.59 35.38
N GLY A 460 -1.04 2.61 34.68
CA GLY A 460 -0.27 1.42 34.32
C GLY A 460 -0.70 0.76 32.99
N GLY A 461 -0.09 -0.38 32.67
CA GLY A 461 -0.35 -1.13 31.44
C GLY A 461 0.24 -0.49 30.19
N GLY A 462 1.37 0.21 30.31
CA GLY A 462 2.14 0.73 29.17
C GLY A 462 1.44 1.79 28.31
N GLU A 463 1.98 1.94 27.10
CA GLU A 463 1.57 2.96 26.13
C GLU A 463 0.51 2.47 25.14
N ARG A 464 0.36 1.15 24.96
CA ARG A 464 -0.64 0.55 24.07
C ARG A 464 -2.05 1.01 24.46
N LEU A 465 -2.94 1.23 23.52
CA LEU A 465 -4.31 1.66 23.81
C LEU A 465 -5.10 0.50 24.42
N LEU A 466 -5.12 -0.63 23.74
CA LEU A 466 -5.91 -1.81 24.10
C LEU A 466 -5.12 -2.69 25.07
N ALA A 467 -5.38 -2.50 26.36
CA ALA A 467 -4.86 -3.36 27.42
C ALA A 467 -5.94 -3.62 28.46
N TYR A 468 -5.99 -4.86 28.97
CA TYR A 468 -6.92 -5.24 30.03
C TYR A 468 -6.19 -5.56 31.32
N TYR A 469 -6.91 -5.39 32.43
CA TYR A 469 -6.42 -5.70 33.76
C TYR A 469 -6.90 -7.08 34.19
N ARG A 470 -5.96 -7.95 34.54
CA ARG A 470 -6.23 -9.22 35.22
C ARG A 470 -5.33 -9.26 36.44
N ARG A 471 -5.94 -9.08 37.62
CA ARG A 471 -5.23 -8.85 38.89
C ARG A 471 -4.05 -9.83 39.06
N PRO A 472 -2.85 -9.34 39.43
CA PRO A 472 -2.48 -7.94 39.68
C PRO A 472 -1.88 -7.21 38.46
N ARG A 473 -1.93 -7.78 37.25
CA ARG A 473 -1.14 -7.33 36.09
C ARG A 473 -2.01 -6.81 34.92
N TRP A 474 -1.37 -6.02 34.07
CA TRP A 474 -1.91 -5.57 32.78
C TRP A 474 -1.41 -6.48 31.67
N TYR A 475 -2.26 -6.69 30.67
CA TYR A 475 -1.96 -7.45 29.47
C TYR A 475 -2.39 -6.65 28.24
N ASP A 476 -1.49 -6.52 27.28
CA ASP A 476 -1.80 -5.92 25.99
C ASP A 476 -2.62 -6.91 25.15
N VAL A 477 -3.61 -6.39 24.42
CA VAL A 477 -4.40 -7.20 23.49
C VAL A 477 -3.57 -7.53 22.27
N THR A 478 -3.52 -8.81 21.91
CA THR A 478 -2.81 -9.28 20.72
C THR A 478 -3.76 -9.59 19.57
N GLY A 479 -3.25 -9.59 18.34
CA GLY A 479 -4.02 -9.99 17.16
C GLY A 479 -4.60 -11.42 17.24
N PRO A 480 -3.81 -12.43 17.66
CA PRO A 480 -4.33 -13.77 17.92
C PRO A 480 -5.45 -13.78 18.96
N GLU A 481 -5.29 -13.09 20.09
CA GLU A 481 -6.30 -13.05 21.15
C GLU A 481 -7.63 -12.43 20.67
N LEU A 482 -7.57 -11.40 19.84
CA LEU A 482 -8.76 -10.81 19.23
C LEU A 482 -9.47 -11.77 18.27
N ASN A 483 -8.72 -12.50 17.45
CA ASN A 483 -9.32 -13.51 16.57
C ASN A 483 -9.90 -14.67 17.39
N ASP A 484 -9.26 -15.09 18.48
CA ASP A 484 -9.78 -16.14 19.37
C ASP A 484 -11.13 -15.74 19.97
N TYR A 485 -11.24 -14.49 20.42
CA TYR A 485 -12.50 -13.93 20.91
C TYR A 485 -13.58 -13.87 19.83
N LEU A 486 -13.24 -13.45 18.61
CA LEU A 486 -14.18 -13.46 17.47
C LEU A 486 -14.70 -14.87 17.16
N ARG A 487 -13.84 -15.89 17.24
CA ARG A 487 -14.25 -17.29 17.05
C ARG A 487 -15.18 -17.78 18.14
N GLU A 488 -14.89 -17.43 19.39
CA GLU A 488 -15.70 -17.78 20.56
C GLU A 488 -17.11 -17.20 20.47
N VAL A 489 -17.23 -15.88 20.23
CA VAL A 489 -18.55 -15.21 20.17
C VAL A 489 -19.28 -15.44 18.85
N GLY A 490 -18.54 -15.72 17.78
CA GLY A 490 -19.11 -16.01 16.46
C GLY A 490 -19.62 -17.44 16.33
N GLY A 491 -18.97 -18.41 16.98
CA GLY A 491 -19.27 -19.84 16.80
C GLY A 491 -18.78 -20.42 15.46
N LEU A 492 -17.88 -19.70 14.77
CA LEU A 492 -17.24 -20.11 13.51
C LEU A 492 -15.85 -19.47 13.41
N GLU A 493 -15.07 -19.86 12.39
CA GLU A 493 -13.73 -19.33 12.15
C GLU A 493 -13.74 -17.88 11.64
N VAL A 494 -13.99 -16.91 12.52
CA VAL A 494 -13.99 -15.48 12.18
C VAL A 494 -12.63 -14.85 12.42
N THR A 495 -12.18 -14.01 11.49
CA THR A 495 -10.99 -13.17 11.62
C THR A 495 -11.34 -11.69 11.43
N ALA A 496 -10.51 -10.77 11.94
CA ALA A 496 -10.75 -9.36 11.69
C ALA A 496 -10.67 -8.95 10.20
N LYS A 497 -10.00 -9.75 9.36
CA LYS A 497 -9.92 -9.49 7.92
C LYS A 497 -11.28 -9.66 7.25
N ASP A 498 -12.14 -10.50 7.82
CA ASP A 498 -13.46 -10.80 7.27
C ASP A 498 -14.37 -9.58 7.36
N PHE A 499 -14.31 -8.81 8.46
CA PHE A 499 -15.02 -7.52 8.61
C PHE A 499 -14.72 -6.57 7.46
N ARG A 500 -13.44 -6.36 7.15
CA ARG A 500 -13.03 -5.47 6.05
C ARG A 500 -13.49 -5.99 4.68
N THR A 501 -13.55 -7.31 4.49
CA THR A 501 -13.99 -7.92 3.23
C THR A 501 -15.51 -7.81 3.06
N TRP A 502 -16.26 -8.04 4.13
CA TRP A 502 -17.71 -7.87 4.15
C TRP A 502 -18.11 -6.41 3.90
N HIS A 503 -17.55 -5.48 4.67
CA HIS A 503 -17.86 -4.05 4.53
C HIS A 503 -17.47 -3.50 3.15
N ALA A 504 -16.34 -3.93 2.58
CA ALA A 504 -15.98 -3.59 1.20
C ALA A 504 -17.04 -4.03 0.19
N THR A 505 -17.56 -5.25 0.38
CA THR A 505 -18.56 -5.86 -0.50
C THR A 505 -19.90 -5.13 -0.39
N VAL A 506 -20.33 -4.78 0.84
CA VAL A 506 -21.57 -4.03 1.09
C VAL A 506 -21.46 -2.62 0.50
N LEU A 507 -20.37 -1.89 0.77
CA LEU A 507 -20.15 -0.55 0.21
C LEU A 507 -20.13 -0.55 -1.32
N ALA A 508 -19.49 -1.56 -1.94
CA ALA A 508 -19.50 -1.73 -3.39
C ALA A 508 -20.92 -1.96 -3.92
N ALA A 509 -21.70 -2.84 -3.27
CA ALA A 509 -23.08 -3.13 -3.67
C ALA A 509 -23.97 -1.90 -3.60
N VAL A 510 -23.83 -1.09 -2.54
CA VAL A 510 -24.56 0.17 -2.37
C VAL A 510 -24.16 1.18 -3.45
N ALA A 511 -22.87 1.41 -3.68
CA ALA A 511 -22.40 2.36 -4.69
C ALA A 511 -22.88 1.99 -6.11
N LEU A 512 -22.92 0.69 -6.42
CA LEU A 512 -23.43 0.18 -7.70
C LEU A 512 -24.95 0.34 -7.81
N ALA A 513 -25.70 0.04 -6.76
CA ALA A 513 -27.15 0.23 -6.72
C ALA A 513 -27.55 1.72 -6.86
N VAL A 514 -26.84 2.64 -6.19
CA VAL A 514 -27.04 4.09 -6.36
C VAL A 514 -26.73 4.52 -7.80
N SER A 515 -25.67 3.97 -8.40
CA SER A 515 -25.32 4.28 -9.80
C SER A 515 -26.39 3.80 -10.79
N ARG A 516 -27.10 2.69 -10.48
CA ARG A 516 -28.23 2.19 -11.29
C ARG A 516 -29.44 3.11 -11.24
N LEU A 517 -29.75 3.66 -10.06
CA LEU A 517 -30.86 4.61 -9.87
C LEU A 517 -30.62 5.93 -10.63
N ALA A 518 -29.36 6.31 -10.83
CA ALA A 518 -28.98 7.52 -11.56
C ALA A 518 -29.13 7.40 -13.10
N GLY A 519 -29.51 6.24 -13.65
CA GLY A 519 -29.91 6.06 -15.04
C GLY A 519 -29.35 4.82 -15.74
N ASP A 520 -30.07 4.35 -16.76
CA ASP A 520 -29.69 3.21 -17.61
C ASP A 520 -28.68 3.62 -18.68
N GLY A 521 -27.43 3.74 -18.29
CA GLY A 521 -26.33 3.89 -19.24
C GLY A 521 -25.90 2.54 -19.81
N GLY A 522 -25.60 2.48 -21.11
CA GLY A 522 -25.05 1.27 -21.75
C GLY A 522 -23.70 0.81 -21.14
N THR A 523 -23.08 -0.22 -21.73
CA THR A 523 -21.88 -0.91 -21.19
C THR A 523 -20.75 0.02 -20.71
N VAL A 524 -20.54 1.16 -21.35
CA VAL A 524 -19.52 2.16 -20.95
C VAL A 524 -19.87 2.81 -19.61
N ALA A 525 -21.13 3.15 -19.36
CA ALA A 525 -21.58 3.75 -18.11
C ALA A 525 -21.46 2.74 -16.96
N ARG A 526 -21.86 1.48 -17.18
CA ARG A 526 -21.69 0.39 -16.20
C ARG A 526 -20.22 0.21 -15.79
N ARG A 527 -19.30 0.18 -16.75
CA ARG A 527 -17.85 0.10 -16.46
C ARG A 527 -17.33 1.32 -15.66
N ARG A 528 -17.84 2.51 -15.94
CA ARG A 528 -17.51 3.73 -15.17
C ARG A 528 -18.05 3.65 -13.75
N ALA A 529 -19.28 3.16 -13.55
CA ALA A 529 -19.87 2.94 -12.23
C ALA A 529 -19.05 1.95 -11.40
N VAL A 530 -18.66 0.81 -11.98
CA VAL A 530 -17.78 -0.17 -11.31
C VAL A 530 -16.44 0.46 -10.94
N THR A 531 -15.82 1.21 -11.85
CA THR A 531 -14.54 1.87 -11.59
C THR A 531 -14.64 2.88 -10.44
N ARG A 532 -15.74 3.65 -10.40
CA ARG A 532 -16.02 4.62 -9.34
C ARG A 532 -16.24 3.92 -7.99
N ALA A 533 -17.13 2.92 -7.94
CA ALA A 533 -17.41 2.16 -6.72
C ALA A 533 -16.15 1.53 -6.13
N VAL A 534 -15.29 0.94 -6.97
CA VAL A 534 -14.01 0.36 -6.53
C VAL A 534 -13.06 1.42 -5.96
N ARG A 535 -13.01 2.63 -6.54
CA ARG A 535 -12.17 3.73 -6.03
C ARG A 535 -12.67 4.23 -4.67
N GLU A 536 -13.97 4.46 -4.54
CA GLU A 536 -14.58 4.88 -3.28
C GLU A 536 -14.30 3.85 -2.17
N VAL A 537 -14.52 2.56 -2.42
CA VAL A 537 -14.21 1.48 -1.46
C VAL A 537 -12.72 1.43 -1.13
N ALA A 538 -11.84 1.67 -2.11
CA ALA A 538 -10.40 1.68 -1.88
C ALA A 538 -9.98 2.84 -0.97
N GLU A 539 -10.58 4.02 -1.13
CA GLU A 539 -10.36 5.18 -0.27
C GLU A 539 -10.83 4.91 1.16
N TYR A 540 -12.07 4.41 1.35
CA TYR A 540 -12.60 4.05 2.68
C TYR A 540 -11.71 3.04 3.43
N LEU A 541 -11.13 2.09 2.71
CA LEU A 541 -10.29 1.04 3.30
C LEU A 541 -8.81 1.45 3.43
N GLY A 542 -8.40 2.57 2.82
CA GLY A 542 -7.00 2.95 2.68
C GLY A 542 -6.18 1.90 1.91
N ASN A 543 -6.69 1.43 0.77
CA ASN A 543 -6.05 0.47 -0.14
C ASN A 543 -5.91 1.06 -1.54
N THR A 544 -5.13 0.44 -2.42
CA THR A 544 -5.19 0.77 -3.86
C THR A 544 -6.44 0.16 -4.51
N PRO A 545 -7.00 0.76 -5.57
CA PRO A 545 -8.17 0.20 -6.27
C PRO A 545 -7.98 -1.24 -6.75
N ALA A 546 -6.78 -1.59 -7.21
CA ALA A 546 -6.45 -2.94 -7.64
C ALA A 546 -6.53 -3.97 -6.49
N VAL A 547 -6.05 -3.59 -5.29
CA VAL A 547 -6.11 -4.45 -4.10
C VAL A 547 -7.54 -4.54 -3.56
N ALA A 548 -8.29 -3.43 -3.53
CA ALA A 548 -9.69 -3.44 -3.12
C ALA A 548 -10.53 -4.39 -3.99
N ARG A 549 -10.40 -4.27 -5.33
CA ARG A 549 -11.13 -5.10 -6.29
C ARG A 549 -10.77 -6.58 -6.23
N SER A 550 -9.47 -6.90 -6.16
CA SER A 550 -9.02 -8.30 -6.23
C SER A 550 -9.08 -9.05 -4.90
N SER A 551 -9.06 -8.33 -3.76
CA SER A 551 -8.88 -8.96 -2.45
C SER A 551 -9.98 -8.68 -1.44
N TYR A 552 -10.85 -7.68 -1.63
CA TYR A 552 -11.85 -7.30 -0.62
C TYR A 552 -13.28 -7.33 -1.16
N ILE A 553 -13.52 -6.85 -2.37
CA ILE A 553 -14.86 -6.84 -2.97
C ILE A 553 -15.17 -8.24 -3.51
N ASN A 554 -16.31 -8.83 -3.10
CA ASN A 554 -16.80 -10.06 -3.70
C ASN A 554 -17.11 -9.81 -5.20
N PRO A 555 -16.45 -10.53 -6.14
CA PRO A 555 -16.63 -10.31 -7.57
C PRO A 555 -18.08 -10.51 -8.02
N ARG A 556 -18.85 -11.36 -7.33
CA ARG A 556 -20.26 -11.64 -7.67
C ARG A 556 -21.14 -10.40 -7.55
N VAL A 557 -20.79 -9.42 -6.72
CA VAL A 557 -21.52 -8.14 -6.67
C VAL A 557 -21.42 -7.38 -7.99
N ILE A 558 -20.26 -7.42 -8.65
CA ILE A 558 -20.05 -6.74 -9.93
C ILE A 558 -20.77 -7.50 -11.04
N GLU A 559 -20.68 -8.83 -11.04
CA GLU A 559 -21.37 -9.69 -12.01
C GLU A 559 -22.88 -9.50 -11.94
N LEU A 560 -23.46 -9.51 -10.74
CA LEU A 560 -24.90 -9.29 -10.54
C LEU A 560 -25.34 -7.90 -11.00
N TYR A 561 -24.52 -6.87 -10.74
CA TYR A 561 -24.80 -5.53 -11.27
C TYR A 561 -24.78 -5.48 -12.81
N GLU A 562 -23.88 -6.22 -13.45
CA GLU A 562 -23.86 -6.36 -14.92
C GLU A 562 -25.06 -7.15 -15.45
N GLU A 563 -25.62 -8.07 -14.65
CA GLU A 563 -26.87 -8.81 -14.86
C GLU A 563 -28.14 -8.01 -14.44
N ASP A 564 -28.00 -6.71 -14.13
CA ASP A 564 -29.06 -5.81 -13.65
C ASP A 564 -29.72 -6.22 -12.32
N VAL A 565 -29.05 -7.05 -11.52
CA VAL A 565 -29.45 -7.43 -10.16
C VAL A 565 -28.69 -6.56 -9.13
N THR A 566 -29.42 -5.79 -8.33
CA THR A 566 -28.82 -4.90 -7.32
C THR A 566 -29.61 -4.89 -6.01
N VAL A 567 -29.09 -4.20 -4.99
CA VAL A 567 -29.79 -3.97 -3.71
C VAL A 567 -30.62 -2.68 -3.68
N ALA A 568 -30.97 -2.12 -4.85
CA ALA A 568 -31.68 -0.83 -4.95
C ALA A 568 -32.96 -0.78 -4.12
N ASP A 569 -33.74 -1.87 -4.07
CA ASP A 569 -34.97 -1.95 -3.28
C ASP A 569 -34.72 -1.73 -1.78
N ALA A 570 -33.56 -2.16 -1.27
CA ALA A 570 -33.17 -1.97 0.12
C ALA A 570 -32.61 -0.57 0.40
N LEU A 571 -32.37 0.25 -0.64
CA LEU A 571 -31.86 1.61 -0.48
C LEU A 571 -32.96 2.63 -0.16
N GLY A 572 -34.24 2.31 -0.42
CA GLY A 572 -35.36 3.18 -0.07
C GLY A 572 -35.44 3.44 1.44
N GLU A 573 -35.06 2.46 2.25
CA GLU A 573 -35.02 2.51 3.72
C GLU A 573 -33.62 2.87 4.27
N LEU A 574 -32.67 3.24 3.40
CA LEU A 574 -31.28 3.49 3.80
C LEU A 574 -31.21 4.68 4.75
N GLY A 575 -30.81 4.41 6.00
CA GLY A 575 -30.65 5.45 7.01
C GLY A 575 -31.93 5.84 7.75
N GLU A 576 -33.11 5.29 7.39
CA GLU A 576 -34.38 5.60 8.10
C GLU A 576 -34.35 5.21 9.58
N HIS A 577 -33.52 4.22 9.93
CA HIS A 577 -33.30 3.76 11.31
C HIS A 577 -31.83 3.82 11.73
N ALA A 578 -30.99 4.57 11.01
CA ALA A 578 -29.57 4.67 11.37
C ALA A 578 -29.39 5.63 12.55
N GLU A 579 -28.84 5.12 13.64
CA GLU A 579 -28.41 5.93 14.77
C GLU A 579 -27.09 6.67 14.45
N PHE A 580 -26.89 7.85 15.04
CA PHE A 580 -25.65 8.60 14.87
C PHE A 580 -24.44 7.74 15.26
N GLY A 581 -23.52 7.57 14.31
CA GLY A 581 -22.28 6.81 14.53
C GLY A 581 -22.32 5.34 14.09
N VAL A 582 -23.48 4.81 13.73
CA VAL A 582 -23.61 3.49 13.10
C VAL A 582 -23.61 3.67 11.58
N PRO A 583 -22.83 2.89 10.81
CA PRO A 583 -22.90 2.95 9.35
C PRO A 583 -24.33 2.64 8.88
N ALA A 584 -24.90 3.52 8.04
CA ALA A 584 -26.25 3.35 7.49
C ALA A 584 -26.42 2.06 6.66
N THR A 585 -25.31 1.42 6.32
CA THR A 585 -25.27 0.12 5.63
C THR A 585 -25.53 -1.06 6.57
N GLN A 586 -25.38 -0.91 7.89
CA GLN A 586 -25.62 -2.02 8.83
C GLN A 586 -27.10 -2.38 8.91
N GLY A 587 -27.41 -3.67 9.04
CA GLY A 587 -28.78 -4.15 9.22
C GLY A 587 -29.51 -4.46 7.90
N PRO A 588 -30.56 -3.71 7.49
CA PRO A 588 -31.38 -4.04 6.32
C PRO A 588 -30.58 -4.23 5.03
N VAL A 589 -29.63 -3.33 4.78
CA VAL A 589 -28.79 -3.35 3.57
C VAL A 589 -27.80 -4.51 3.59
N GLU A 590 -27.10 -4.75 4.69
CA GLU A 590 -26.27 -5.94 4.88
C GLU A 590 -27.06 -7.24 4.61
N ARG A 591 -28.29 -7.34 5.14
CA ARG A 591 -29.16 -8.50 4.89
C ARG A 591 -29.58 -8.60 3.42
N ALA A 592 -29.83 -7.48 2.75
CA ALA A 592 -30.16 -7.46 1.33
C ALA A 592 -28.97 -7.94 0.47
N VAL A 593 -27.76 -7.45 0.74
CA VAL A 593 -26.53 -7.88 0.07
C VAL A 593 -26.29 -9.37 0.31
N LEU A 594 -26.44 -9.86 1.55
CA LEU A 594 -26.28 -11.27 1.88
C LEU A 594 -27.27 -12.15 1.11
N ARG A 595 -28.56 -11.79 1.12
CA ARG A 595 -29.59 -12.54 0.36
C ARG A 595 -29.31 -12.54 -1.14
N MET A 596 -28.91 -11.39 -1.69
CA MET A 596 -28.55 -11.25 -3.10
C MET A 596 -27.40 -12.20 -3.47
N LEU A 597 -26.36 -12.26 -2.64
CA LEU A 597 -25.19 -13.11 -2.89
C LEU A 597 -25.46 -14.61 -2.68
N ARG A 598 -26.26 -14.99 -1.67
CA ARG A 598 -26.63 -16.39 -1.42
C ARG A 598 -27.51 -16.97 -2.53
N ARG A 599 -28.57 -16.25 -2.94
CA ARG A 599 -29.46 -16.68 -4.03
C ARG A 599 -28.71 -16.90 -5.34
N ALA A 600 -27.71 -16.06 -5.62
CA ALA A 600 -26.89 -16.19 -6.80
C ALA A 600 -25.95 -17.41 -6.76
N GLY A 601 -25.54 -17.85 -5.56
CA GLY A 601 -24.71 -19.05 -5.38
C GLY A 601 -25.49 -20.37 -5.48
N GLU A 602 -26.81 -20.35 -5.29
CA GLU A 602 -27.67 -21.53 -5.41
C GLU A 602 -28.12 -21.79 -6.87
N ALA A 603 -28.02 -20.79 -7.75
CA ALA A 603 -28.50 -20.83 -9.13
C ALA A 603 -27.45 -21.28 -10.18
N GLY A 604 -26.20 -21.49 -9.78
CA GLY A 604 -25.09 -21.91 -10.65
C GLY A 604 -24.41 -23.18 -10.14
#